data_AF-A0A3B1A0Q2-F1
#
_entry.id   AF-A0A3B1A0Q2-F1
#
_cell.length_a   1.000
_cell.length_b   1.000
_cell.length_c   1.000
_cell.angle_alpha   90.00
_cell.angle_beta   90.00
_cell.angle_gamma   90.00
#
_symmetry.space_group_name_H-M   'P 1'
#
loop_
_entity.id
_entity.type
_entity.pdbx_description
1 polymer ?
#
loop_
_entity_poly.entity_id
_entity_poly.type
_entity_poly.pdbx_seq_one_letter_code
_entity_poly.pdbx_strand_id
1 'polypeptide(L)'
;MPDSSSSQSTDSLIIPKLLQKVSLWVHPEGKVLGSLFIREQSYDHAGHELPVEILNSPQDFVVLKRENSEELRFYNKTSIVRIEYNCNDSLIDNNNSVIRCKIHMMDGSLLEGIINENLPKTHSRLFDYINNHANQFLKIHLSDEEFMLINKSYIIRVTPVE
;
A
#
# COMPACT_ATOMS: atom_id res chain seq x y z
N MET A 1 54.57 -13.78 0.68
CA MET A 1 54.01 -14.07 2.01
C MET A 1 54.69 -13.16 3.02
N PRO A 2 53.94 -12.60 3.98
CA PRO A 2 52.47 -12.55 4.03
C PRO A 2 52.00 -11.55 2.93
N ASP A 3 50.85 -10.86 2.95
CA ASP A 3 49.70 -10.90 3.86
C ASP A 3 48.38 -10.68 3.07
N SER A 4 47.24 -10.82 3.74
CA SER A 4 45.89 -10.76 3.16
C SER A 4 45.08 -9.62 3.77
N SER A 5 44.62 -8.68 2.95
CA SER A 5 43.61 -7.68 3.34
C SER A 5 42.50 -7.63 2.30
N SER A 6 41.78 -8.74 2.16
CA SER A 6 40.58 -8.83 1.33
C SER A 6 39.45 -8.03 1.97
N SER A 7 39.32 -6.76 1.54
CA SER A 7 38.17 -5.90 1.82
C SER A 7 36.91 -6.47 1.17
N GLN A 8 36.29 -7.47 1.81
CA GLN A 8 34.96 -7.95 1.42
C GLN A 8 33.94 -6.88 1.83
N SER A 9 33.54 -6.07 0.86
CA SER A 9 32.66 -4.92 1.05
C SER A 9 31.32 -5.31 1.66
N THR A 10 30.95 -4.62 2.75
CA THR A 10 29.69 -4.75 3.49
C THR A 10 28.41 -4.43 2.69
N ASP A 11 28.54 -4.03 1.42
CA ASP A 11 27.43 -3.66 0.54
C ASP A 11 26.50 -4.83 0.19
N SER A 12 26.95 -6.09 0.29
CA SER A 12 26.08 -7.26 0.00
C SER A 12 24.96 -7.50 1.03
N LEU A 13 24.92 -6.71 2.10
CA LEU A 13 23.86 -6.71 3.12
C LEU A 13 22.87 -5.55 2.94
N ILE A 14 23.10 -4.63 2.00
CA ILE A 14 22.23 -3.48 1.76
C ILE A 14 21.09 -3.91 0.83
N ILE A 15 19.87 -3.96 1.35
CA ILE A 15 18.67 -4.15 0.53
C ILE A 15 18.40 -2.85 -0.23
N PRO A 16 18.50 -2.83 -1.57
CA PRO A 16 18.25 -1.61 -2.35
C PRO A 16 16.78 -1.22 -2.26
N LYS A 17 16.54 0.11 -2.21
CA LYS A 17 15.21 0.68 -2.04
C LYS A 17 14.92 1.74 -3.09
N LEU A 18 13.74 1.66 -3.69
CA LEU A 18 13.20 2.66 -4.62
C LEU A 18 12.27 3.62 -3.87
N LEU A 19 12.06 4.80 -4.44
CA LEU A 19 11.15 5.82 -3.92
C LEU A 19 9.83 5.82 -4.69
N GLN A 20 8.83 5.10 -4.18
CA GLN A 20 7.48 5.11 -4.72
C GLN A 20 6.76 6.42 -4.34
N LYS A 21 6.41 7.25 -5.32
CA LYS A 21 5.61 8.46 -5.08
C LYS A 21 4.20 8.10 -4.59
N VAL A 22 3.72 8.83 -3.59
CA VAL A 22 2.39 8.67 -3.00
C VAL A 22 1.75 10.01 -2.61
N SER A 23 0.42 10.07 -2.66
CA SER A 23 -0.38 11.07 -1.95
C SER A 23 -0.96 10.45 -0.68
N LEU A 24 -0.63 11.01 0.48
CA LEU A 24 -1.02 10.52 1.80
C LEU A 24 -2.07 11.44 2.42
N TRP A 25 -3.12 10.90 3.03
CA TRP A 25 -4.04 11.65 3.90
C TRP A 25 -3.93 11.15 5.33
N VAL A 26 -3.61 12.05 6.25
CA VAL A 26 -3.38 11.75 7.68
C VAL A 26 -4.38 12.54 8.51
N HIS A 27 -5.03 11.90 9.47
CA HIS A 27 -5.88 12.57 10.45
C HIS A 27 -5.04 12.98 11.67
N PRO A 28 -5.03 14.26 12.11
CA PRO A 28 -5.72 15.43 11.54
C PRO A 28 -4.84 16.33 10.62
N GLU A 29 -3.60 15.95 10.28
CA GLU A 29 -2.66 16.81 9.49
C GLU A 29 -3.21 17.22 8.10
N GLY A 30 -4.00 16.36 7.45
CA GLY A 30 -4.53 16.57 6.10
C GLY A 30 -3.70 15.86 5.01
N LYS A 31 -3.59 16.47 3.83
CA LYS A 31 -2.89 15.88 2.68
C LYS A 31 -1.38 16.15 2.75
N VAL A 32 -0.60 15.10 2.57
CA VAL A 32 0.86 15.08 2.54
C VAL A 32 1.33 14.45 1.22
N LEU A 33 2.27 15.11 0.53
CA LEU A 33 2.91 14.59 -0.67
C LEU A 33 4.33 14.11 -0.35
N GLY A 34 4.72 12.97 -0.90
CA GLY A 34 6.03 12.38 -0.68
C GLY A 34 6.24 11.04 -1.36
N SER A 35 7.28 10.33 -0.93
CA SER A 35 7.62 8.99 -1.40
C SER A 35 7.83 8.02 -0.24
N LEU A 36 7.32 6.80 -0.43
CA LEU A 36 7.63 5.64 0.42
C LEU A 36 8.89 4.94 -0.08
N PHE A 37 9.63 4.34 0.84
CA PHE A 37 10.79 3.50 0.52
C PHE A 37 10.34 2.05 0.33
N ILE A 38 10.23 1.61 -0.93
CA ILE A 38 9.92 0.22 -1.29
C ILE A 38 11.21 -0.56 -1.56
N ARG A 39 11.25 -1.86 -1.29
CA ARG A 39 12.34 -2.75 -1.75
C ARG A 39 12.26 -2.98 -3.25
N GLU A 40 13.41 -3.18 -3.89
CA GLU A 40 13.45 -3.64 -5.29
C GLU A 40 12.90 -5.06 -5.50
N GLN A 41 12.80 -5.87 -4.45
CA GLN A 41 12.27 -7.23 -4.52
C GLN A 41 11.31 -7.46 -3.34
N SER A 42 10.05 -7.76 -3.65
CA SER A 42 9.05 -8.27 -2.69
C SER A 42 9.44 -9.69 -2.22
N TYR A 43 8.99 -10.06 -1.01
CA TYR A 43 9.04 -11.44 -0.53
C TYR A 43 7.84 -12.27 -1.01
N ASP A 44 6.71 -11.62 -1.28
CA ASP A 44 5.42 -12.27 -1.53
C ASP A 44 5.17 -12.46 -3.05
N HIS A 45 5.81 -11.67 -3.90
CA HIS A 45 5.73 -11.82 -5.36
C HIS A 45 7.03 -11.45 -6.09
N ALA A 46 7.09 -11.76 -7.40
CA ALA A 46 8.12 -11.25 -8.29
C ALA A 46 7.88 -9.76 -8.55
N GLY A 47 8.95 -8.95 -8.61
CA GLY A 47 8.85 -7.49 -8.74
C GLY A 47 9.09 -6.75 -7.43
N HIS A 48 8.84 -5.44 -7.45
CA HIS A 48 9.12 -4.54 -6.33
C HIS A 48 8.07 -4.65 -5.20
N GLU A 49 8.47 -4.35 -3.97
CA GLU A 49 7.54 -4.27 -2.82
C GLU A 49 6.51 -3.16 -3.07
N LEU A 50 5.23 -3.47 -2.90
CA LEU A 50 4.13 -2.55 -3.12
C LEU A 50 3.77 -1.79 -1.82
N PRO A 51 3.24 -0.56 -1.91
CA PRO A 51 2.74 0.17 -0.74
C PRO A 51 1.74 -0.60 0.12
N VAL A 52 1.00 -1.56 -0.45
CA VAL A 52 0.05 -2.40 0.30
C VAL A 52 0.74 -3.37 1.27
N GLU A 53 1.90 -3.91 0.91
CA GLU A 53 2.72 -4.75 1.80
C GLU A 53 3.26 -3.91 2.96
N ILE A 54 3.84 -2.74 2.66
CA ILE A 54 4.39 -1.82 3.67
C ILE A 54 3.31 -1.38 4.66
N LEU A 55 2.10 -1.08 4.18
CA LEU A 55 1.00 -0.64 5.04
C LEU A 55 0.39 -1.78 5.86
N ASN A 56 0.22 -2.97 5.29
CA ASN A 56 -0.32 -4.12 6.04
C ASN A 56 0.74 -4.88 6.84
N SER A 57 2.02 -4.47 6.77
CA SER A 57 3.09 -5.00 7.62
C SER A 57 2.82 -4.81 9.12
N PRO A 58 3.39 -5.64 10.02
CA PRO A 58 3.12 -5.58 11.45
C PRO A 58 3.77 -4.40 12.20
N GLN A 59 4.49 -3.50 11.52
CA GLN A 59 5.05 -2.31 12.15
C GLN A 59 4.01 -1.17 12.16
N ASP A 60 3.81 -0.51 13.31
CA ASP A 60 2.81 0.57 13.46
C ASP A 60 3.11 1.86 12.67
N PHE A 61 4.37 2.05 12.27
CA PHE A 61 4.85 3.27 11.62
C PHE A 61 5.45 3.00 10.24
N VAL A 62 5.27 3.97 9.34
CA VAL A 62 5.82 3.99 7.98
C VAL A 62 6.63 5.27 7.77
N VAL A 63 7.77 5.16 7.07
CA VAL A 63 8.65 6.30 6.75
C VAL A 63 8.26 6.89 5.40
N LEU A 64 8.00 8.19 5.38
CA LEU A 64 7.75 8.98 4.18
C LEU A 64 8.83 10.06 4.03
N LYS A 65 9.44 10.16 2.85
CA LYS A 65 10.23 11.33 2.44
C LYS A 65 9.28 12.37 1.83
N ARG A 66 9.27 13.62 2.31
CA ARG A 66 8.42 14.69 1.74
C ARG A 66 8.83 15.01 0.30
N GLU A 67 7.90 15.42 -0.56
CA GLU A 67 8.24 15.73 -1.98
C GLU A 67 9.10 17.00 -2.11
N ASN A 68 8.77 18.04 -1.34
CA ASN A 68 9.43 19.36 -1.38
C ASN A 68 10.47 19.56 -0.26
N SER A 69 10.95 18.49 0.36
CA SER A 69 11.94 18.56 1.45
C SER A 69 12.66 17.21 1.63
N GLU A 70 13.96 17.25 1.95
CA GLU A 70 14.71 16.05 2.37
C GLU A 70 14.31 15.54 3.76
N GLU A 71 13.31 16.17 4.40
CA GLU A 71 12.71 15.72 5.65
C GLU A 71 12.06 14.33 5.53
N LEU A 72 12.55 13.41 6.36
CA LEU A 72 11.95 12.09 6.60
C LEU A 72 11.01 12.17 7.80
N ARG A 73 9.79 11.66 7.64
CA ARG A 73 8.79 11.58 8.72
C ARG A 73 8.32 10.16 8.95
N PHE A 74 8.12 9.82 10.22
CA PHE A 74 7.44 8.59 10.63
C PHE A 74 5.95 8.90 10.82
N TYR A 75 5.10 8.21 10.06
CA TYR A 75 3.65 8.31 10.16
C TYR A 75 3.08 7.06 10.83
N ASN A 76 2.25 7.24 11.86
CA ASN A 76 1.50 6.13 12.46
C ASN A 76 0.40 5.69 11.49
N LYS A 77 0.39 4.40 11.13
CA LYS A 77 -0.58 3.80 10.21
C LYS A 77 -2.03 3.98 10.66
N THR A 78 -2.30 3.92 11.96
CA THR A 78 -3.64 4.15 12.51
C THR A 78 -4.16 5.57 12.26
N SER A 79 -3.26 6.55 12.07
CA SER A 79 -3.61 7.94 11.74
C SER A 79 -3.71 8.19 10.23
N ILE A 80 -3.26 7.25 9.39
CA ILE A 80 -3.40 7.35 7.94
C ILE A 80 -4.85 7.00 7.57
N VAL A 81 -5.54 7.91 6.89
CA VAL A 81 -6.90 7.71 6.37
C VAL A 81 -6.85 6.92 5.07
N ARG A 82 -6.01 7.37 4.12
CA ARG A 82 -5.84 6.76 2.80
C ARG A 82 -4.52 7.15 2.14
N ILE A 83 -4.05 6.30 1.23
CA ILE A 83 -2.92 6.54 0.32
C ILE A 83 -3.40 6.39 -1.12
N GLU A 84 -3.01 7.29 -2.01
CA GLU A 84 -3.08 7.10 -3.47
C GLU A 84 -1.66 6.93 -4.03
N TYR A 85 -1.49 6.02 -4.98
CA TYR A 85 -0.22 5.82 -5.68
C TYR A 85 -0.46 5.25 -7.08
N ASN A 86 0.48 5.51 -7.99
CA ASN A 86 0.45 4.95 -9.33
C ASN A 86 1.47 3.83 -9.44
N CYS A 87 1.12 2.74 -10.12
CA CYS A 87 2.00 1.60 -10.34
C CYS A 87 1.73 0.99 -11.70
N ASN A 88 2.80 0.79 -12.49
CA ASN A 88 2.70 0.22 -13.83
C ASN A 88 2.67 -1.32 -13.81
N ASP A 89 2.74 -1.93 -12.62
CA ASP A 89 2.73 -3.38 -12.43
C ASP A 89 1.29 -3.90 -12.58
N SER A 90 0.92 -4.07 -13.85
CA SER A 90 -0.41 -4.44 -14.35
C SER A 90 -0.70 -5.94 -14.14
N LEU A 91 -0.48 -6.41 -12.91
CA LEU A 91 -0.89 -7.74 -12.43
C LEU A 91 -2.41 -7.77 -12.18
N ILE A 92 -3.19 -7.45 -13.21
CA ILE A 92 -4.61 -7.80 -13.28
C ILE A 92 -4.67 -9.28 -13.64
N ASP A 93 -4.51 -10.12 -12.62
CA ASP A 93 -4.68 -11.56 -12.76
C ASP A 93 -6.13 -11.85 -13.17
N ASN A 94 -6.34 -12.30 -14.41
CA ASN A 94 -7.66 -12.51 -15.01
C ASN A 94 -8.50 -13.61 -14.31
N ASN A 95 -7.97 -14.27 -13.28
CA ASN A 95 -8.67 -15.23 -12.44
C ASN A 95 -9.24 -14.62 -11.14
N ASN A 96 -8.90 -13.37 -10.82
CA ASN A 96 -9.31 -12.73 -9.58
C ASN A 96 -10.81 -12.40 -9.56
N SER A 97 -11.33 -12.28 -8.34
CA SER A 97 -12.73 -11.87 -8.14
C SER A 97 -12.81 -10.36 -8.06
N VAL A 98 -13.55 -9.77 -9.01
CA VAL A 98 -13.69 -8.32 -9.20
C VAL A 98 -14.99 -7.85 -8.56
N ILE A 99 -14.93 -6.93 -7.59
CA ILE A 99 -16.11 -6.36 -6.93
C ILE A 99 -16.06 -4.82 -7.05
N ARG A 100 -16.99 -4.25 -7.81
CA ARG A 100 -17.21 -2.80 -7.84
C ARG A 100 -17.94 -2.37 -6.57
N CYS A 101 -17.44 -1.34 -5.89
CA CYS A 101 -18.03 -0.88 -4.63
C CYS A 101 -17.92 0.64 -4.44
N LYS A 102 -18.81 1.15 -3.58
CA LYS A 102 -18.86 2.52 -3.06
C LYS A 102 -18.53 2.50 -1.58
N ILE A 103 -17.54 3.29 -1.18
CA ILE A 103 -17.00 3.37 0.18
C ILE A 103 -17.32 4.77 0.71
N HIS A 104 -18.03 4.84 1.83
CA HIS A 104 -18.32 6.10 2.53
C HIS A 104 -17.35 6.25 3.69
N MET A 105 -16.65 7.38 3.72
CA MET A 105 -15.57 7.66 4.68
C MET A 105 -16.06 8.53 5.85
N MET A 106 -15.32 8.52 6.96
CA MET A 106 -15.60 9.34 8.15
C MET A 106 -15.54 10.86 7.92
N ASP A 107 -14.82 11.32 6.90
CA ASP A 107 -14.80 12.73 6.48
C ASP A 107 -16.00 13.13 5.60
N GLY A 108 -16.94 12.20 5.37
CA GLY A 108 -18.10 12.39 4.51
C GLY A 108 -17.83 12.17 3.02
N SER A 109 -16.58 11.87 2.62
CA SER A 109 -16.27 11.57 1.23
C SER A 109 -16.86 10.24 0.77
N LEU A 110 -17.22 10.19 -0.52
CA LEU A 110 -17.70 9.00 -1.22
C LEU A 110 -16.64 8.62 -2.26
N LEU A 111 -16.11 7.42 -2.13
CA LEU A 111 -15.12 6.84 -3.03
C LEU A 111 -15.78 5.69 -3.81
N GLU A 112 -15.49 5.57 -5.09
CA GLU A 112 -15.94 4.46 -5.93
C GLU A 112 -14.72 3.80 -6.58
N GLY A 113 -14.70 2.48 -6.63
CA GLY A 113 -13.61 1.73 -7.25
C GLY A 113 -13.83 0.23 -7.18
N ILE A 114 -12.78 -0.51 -7.54
CA ILE A 114 -12.81 -1.96 -7.70
C ILE A 114 -11.92 -2.62 -6.66
N ILE A 115 -12.47 -3.57 -5.91
CA ILE A 115 -11.69 -4.53 -5.12
C ILE A 115 -11.33 -5.69 -6.04
N ASN A 116 -10.04 -6.02 -6.07
CA ASN A 116 -9.46 -7.08 -6.90
C ASN A 116 -8.37 -7.79 -6.07
N GLU A 117 -8.68 -9.00 -5.58
CA GLU A 117 -7.71 -9.87 -4.88
C GLU A 117 -7.78 -11.28 -5.45
N ASN A 118 -6.64 -11.99 -5.36
CA ASN A 118 -6.49 -13.38 -5.73
C ASN A 118 -7.00 -14.31 -4.61
N LEU A 119 -8.30 -14.25 -4.35
CA LEU A 119 -9.00 -15.15 -3.42
C LEU A 119 -9.61 -16.35 -4.19
N PRO A 120 -9.55 -17.57 -3.64
CA PRO A 120 -10.26 -18.72 -4.19
C PRO A 120 -11.76 -18.40 -4.35
N LYS A 121 -12.37 -18.85 -5.45
CA LYS A 121 -13.76 -18.50 -5.86
C LYS A 121 -14.86 -18.79 -4.84
N THR A 122 -14.54 -19.51 -3.75
CA THR A 122 -15.41 -19.78 -2.61
C THR A 122 -15.50 -18.62 -1.58
N HIS A 123 -14.52 -17.71 -1.55
CA HIS A 123 -14.41 -16.58 -0.61
C HIS A 123 -14.49 -15.21 -1.30
N SER A 124 -15.12 -15.17 -2.49
CA SER A 124 -15.26 -13.97 -3.34
C SER A 124 -16.35 -12.99 -2.86
N ARG A 125 -16.72 -12.97 -1.58
CA ARG A 125 -17.81 -12.10 -1.08
C ARG A 125 -17.22 -10.85 -0.45
N LEU A 126 -17.80 -9.68 -0.73
CA LEU A 126 -17.40 -8.39 -0.13
C LEU A 126 -17.19 -8.47 1.39
N PHE A 127 -18.00 -9.26 2.09
CA PHE A 127 -17.86 -9.55 3.52
C PHE A 127 -16.46 -10.06 3.91
N ASP A 128 -15.89 -10.99 3.15
CA ASP A 128 -14.60 -11.62 3.43
C ASP A 128 -13.44 -10.61 3.27
N TYR A 129 -13.48 -9.75 2.24
CA TYR A 129 -12.49 -8.69 2.00
C TYR A 129 -12.47 -7.64 3.13
N ILE A 130 -13.66 -7.15 3.50
CA ILE A 130 -13.78 -6.11 4.52
C ILE A 130 -13.35 -6.66 5.88
N ASN A 131 -13.74 -7.88 6.24
CA ASN A 131 -13.42 -8.49 7.53
C ASN A 131 -12.08 -9.24 7.59
N ASN A 132 -11.24 -9.21 6.54
CA ASN A 132 -9.88 -9.73 6.63
C ASN A 132 -9.06 -8.90 7.64
N HIS A 133 -8.86 -9.43 8.84
CA HIS A 133 -8.15 -8.79 9.95
C HIS A 133 -6.63 -8.72 9.79
N ALA A 134 -6.03 -9.47 8.85
CA ALA A 134 -4.60 -9.34 8.55
C ALA A 134 -4.26 -8.00 7.90
N ASN A 135 -5.23 -7.38 7.21
CA ASN A 135 -5.03 -6.15 6.44
C ASN A 135 -5.78 -4.98 7.09
N GLN A 136 -5.03 -4.03 7.66
CA GLN A 136 -5.54 -2.74 8.13
C GLN A 136 -6.03 -1.85 6.97
N PHE A 137 -5.37 -1.96 5.82
CA PHE A 137 -5.67 -1.19 4.61
C PHE A 137 -6.28 -2.08 3.52
N LEU A 138 -7.41 -1.62 2.97
CA LEU A 138 -8.07 -2.21 1.83
C LEU A 138 -7.51 -1.60 0.53
N LYS A 139 -7.10 -2.44 -0.42
CA LYS A 139 -6.68 -2.01 -1.75
C LYS A 139 -7.88 -1.83 -2.67
N ILE A 140 -7.95 -0.67 -3.33
CA ILE A 140 -8.97 -0.28 -4.30
C ILE A 140 -8.26 0.16 -5.58
N HIS A 141 -8.72 -0.35 -6.71
CA HIS A 141 -8.30 0.08 -8.04
C HIS A 141 -9.23 1.19 -8.51
N LEU A 142 -8.67 2.32 -8.93
CA LEU A 142 -9.41 3.45 -9.50
C LEU A 142 -9.37 3.40 -11.04
N SER A 143 -8.22 3.04 -11.58
CA SER A 143 -7.95 2.75 -12.99
C SER A 143 -6.92 1.62 -13.08
N ASP A 144 -6.40 1.33 -14.28
CA ASP A 144 -5.41 0.25 -14.49
C ASP A 144 -4.07 0.53 -13.81
N GLU A 145 -3.68 1.81 -13.69
CA GLU A 145 -2.40 2.24 -13.09
C GLU A 145 -2.57 2.99 -11.75
N GLU A 146 -3.78 3.43 -11.38
CA GLU A 146 -4.03 4.21 -10.17
C GLU A 146 -4.71 3.39 -9.06
N PHE A 147 -4.06 3.35 -7.89
CA PHE A 147 -4.45 2.55 -6.75
C PHE A 147 -4.68 3.44 -5.52
N MET A 148 -5.68 3.07 -4.73
CA MET A 148 -5.94 3.67 -3.41
C MET A 148 -5.90 2.60 -2.31
N LEU A 149 -5.21 2.88 -1.22
CA LEU A 149 -5.21 2.08 0.00
C LEU A 149 -6.00 2.83 1.06
N ILE A 150 -7.06 2.24 1.59
CA ILE A 150 -7.98 2.89 2.54
C ILE A 150 -7.89 2.18 3.88
N ASN A 151 -7.59 2.91 4.95
CA ASN A 151 -7.59 2.35 6.31
C ASN A 151 -9.03 2.03 6.73
N LYS A 152 -9.29 0.76 7.06
CA LYS A 152 -10.62 0.24 7.41
C LYS A 152 -11.24 0.99 8.58
N SER A 153 -10.43 1.51 9.51
CA SER A 153 -10.89 2.29 10.67
C SER A 153 -11.60 3.61 10.32
N TYR A 154 -11.43 4.13 9.10
CA TYR A 154 -12.07 5.36 8.62
C TYR A 154 -13.26 5.11 7.67
N ILE A 155 -13.65 3.85 7.47
CA ILE A 155 -14.80 3.48 6.63
C ILE A 155 -16.08 3.45 7.50
N ILE A 156 -17.11 4.20 7.11
CA ILE A 156 -18.45 4.13 7.71
C ILE A 156 -19.23 2.93 7.15
N ARG A 157 -19.25 2.79 5.82
CA ARG A 157 -19.96 1.71 5.12
C ARG A 157 -19.36 1.44 3.75
N VAL A 158 -19.47 0.19 3.30
CA VAL A 158 -19.21 -0.21 1.92
C VAL A 158 -20.48 -0.81 1.33
N THR A 159 -20.84 -0.38 0.13
CA THR A 159 -21.97 -0.90 -0.64
C THR A 159 -21.49 -1.39 -2.00
N PRO A 160 -21.86 -2.61 -2.44
CA PRO A 160 -21.57 -3.04 -3.80
C PRO A 160 -22.30 -2.15 -4.81
N VAL A 161 -21.77 -2.08 -6.04
CA VAL A 161 -22.42 -1.44 -7.19
C VAL A 161 -22.67 -2.53 -8.22
N GLU A 162 -23.90 -2.58 -8.75
CA GLU A 162 -24.30 -3.45 -9.87
C GLU A 162 -23.64 -3.00 -11.20
#